data_AF-A0A6C0Q1I9-F1
#
_entry.id   AF-A0A6C0Q1I9-F1
#
_cell.length_a   1.000
_cell.length_b   1.000
_cell.length_c   1.000
_cell.angle_alpha   90.00
_cell.angle_beta   90.00
_cell.angle_gamma   90.00
#
_symmetry.space_group_name_H-M   'P 1'
#
loop_
_entity.id
_entity.type
_entity.pdbx_description
1 polymer ?
#
loop_
_entity_poly.entity_id
_entity_poly.type
_entity_poly.pdbx_seq_one_letter_code
_entity_poly.pdbx_strand_id
1 'polypeptide(L)'
;MNDEQEYEIRLSQTPPCGHCDQPTLLTAAFPSPMTNARGDGVKGLCEVALCRTCDYGEPAANGLLAFFTVHERLDEVDLWTFNELVVAWVDVARRRQVDQVQLDAEYERWREGVL
;
A
#
# COMPACT_ATOMS: atom_id res chain seq x y z
N MET A 1 -23.41 -11.77 3.20
CA MET A 1 -22.66 -11.75 1.94
C MET A 1 -21.27 -11.27 2.29
N ASN A 2 -20.33 -12.19 2.46
CA ASN A 2 -18.92 -11.81 2.55
C ASN A 2 -18.52 -11.36 1.14
N ASP A 3 -18.33 -10.07 0.94
CA ASP A 3 -17.50 -9.60 -0.16
C ASP A 3 -16.09 -10.11 0.14
N GLU A 4 -15.73 -11.28 -0.40
CA GLU A 4 -14.34 -11.70 -0.54
C GLU A 4 -13.68 -10.70 -1.49
N GLN A 5 -13.35 -9.52 -0.96
CA GLN A 5 -12.63 -8.49 -1.70
C GLN A 5 -11.21 -9.00 -1.90
N GLU A 6 -11.02 -9.63 -3.06
CA GLU A 6 -9.73 -10.08 -3.55
C GLU A 6 -8.78 -8.87 -3.60
N TYR A 7 -7.73 -8.95 -2.79
CA TYR A 7 -6.57 -8.06 -2.87
C TYR A 7 -5.40 -8.89 -3.39
N GLU A 8 -4.68 -8.35 -4.36
CA GLU A 8 -3.48 -8.99 -4.89
C GLU A 8 -2.30 -8.60 -4.01
N ILE A 9 -1.61 -9.59 -3.44
CA ILE A 9 -0.37 -9.38 -2.69
C ILE A 9 0.81 -9.80 -3.54
N ARG A 10 1.76 -8.89 -3.71
CA ARG A 10 2.98 -9.13 -4.46
C ARG A 10 4.21 -8.96 -3.58
N LEU A 11 5.03 -9.99 -3.54
CA LEU A 11 6.26 -10.07 -2.73
C LEU A 11 7.53 -9.94 -3.57
N SER A 12 7.41 -10.05 -4.89
CA SER A 12 8.52 -10.02 -5.84
C SER A 12 8.29 -8.95 -6.90
N GLN A 13 9.36 -8.36 -7.42
CA GLN A 13 9.28 -7.32 -8.46
C GLN A 13 8.42 -6.12 -8.02
N THR A 14 8.53 -5.75 -6.74
CA THR A 14 7.86 -4.59 -6.19
C THR A 14 8.54 -3.30 -6.67
N PRO A 15 7.78 -2.23 -6.97
CA PRO A 15 8.35 -0.95 -7.35
C PRO A 15 9.14 -0.34 -6.17
N PRO A 16 10.12 0.55 -6.41
CA PRO A 16 10.75 1.32 -5.35
C PRO A 16 9.71 2.21 -4.64
N CYS A 17 10.01 2.59 -3.40
CA CYS A 17 9.11 3.41 -2.60
C CYS A 17 8.96 4.79 -3.24
N GLY A 18 7.72 5.20 -3.53
CA GLY A 18 7.43 6.51 -4.12
C GLY A 18 7.87 7.72 -3.28
N HIS A 19 8.16 7.53 -1.98
CA HIS A 19 8.64 8.60 -1.10
C HIS A 19 10.16 8.66 -0.99
N CYS A 20 10.85 7.53 -0.81
CA CYS A 20 12.28 7.51 -0.51
C CYS A 20 13.15 6.75 -1.53
N ASP A 21 12.54 6.23 -2.59
CA ASP A 21 13.16 5.46 -3.68
C ASP A 21 13.87 4.16 -3.22
N GLN A 22 13.70 3.77 -1.96
CA GLN A 22 14.26 2.52 -1.43
C GLN A 22 13.42 1.30 -1.84
N PRO A 23 14.03 0.09 -1.90
CA PRO A 23 13.29 -1.13 -2.16
C PRO A 23 12.13 -1.34 -1.20
N THR A 24 10.98 -1.76 -1.72
CA THR A 24 9.79 -2.09 -0.94
C THR A 24 9.72 -3.59 -0.69
N LEU A 25 9.10 -3.98 0.44
CA LEU A 25 9.04 -5.37 0.89
C LEU A 25 7.89 -6.14 0.23
N LEU A 26 6.75 -5.46 0.03
CA LEU A 26 5.58 -6.01 -0.66
C LEU A 26 4.72 -4.88 -1.23
N THR A 27 3.85 -5.21 -2.18
CA THR A 27 2.71 -4.38 -2.56
C THR A 27 1.39 -5.11 -2.34
N ALA A 28 0.35 -4.33 -2.07
CA ALA A 28 -1.03 -4.79 -2.07
C ALA A 28 -1.86 -3.93 -3.02
N ALA A 29 -2.55 -4.58 -3.96
CA ALA A 29 -3.52 -3.92 -4.82
C ALA A 29 -4.94 -4.33 -4.40
N PHE A 30 -5.84 -3.36 -4.27
CA PHE A 30 -7.22 -3.60 -3.87
C PHE A 30 -8.20 -2.68 -4.60
N PRO A 31 -9.46 -3.10 -4.78
CA PRO A 31 -10.50 -2.23 -5.31
C PRO A 31 -10.70 -1.01 -4.42
N SER A 32 -10.67 0.18 -5.01
CA SER A 32 -10.98 1.43 -4.33
C SER A 32 -12.10 2.16 -5.09
N PRO A 33 -13.16 2.61 -4.41
CA PRO A 33 -14.13 3.50 -5.02
C PRO A 33 -13.42 4.81 -5.36
N MET A 34 -13.55 5.23 -6.62
CA MET A 34 -13.02 6.50 -7.09
C MET A 34 -14.15 7.27 -7.76
N THR A 35 -13.99 8.59 -7.78
CA THR A 35 -14.91 9.48 -8.46
C THR A 35 -14.15 10.20 -9.55
N ASN A 36 -14.68 10.18 -10.78
CA ASN A 36 -14.06 10.92 -11.88
C ASN A 36 -14.32 12.44 -11.75
N ALA A 37 -13.73 13.24 -12.63
CA ALA A 37 -13.92 14.70 -12.64
C ALA A 37 -15.37 15.16 -12.90
N ARG A 38 -16.25 14.27 -13.38
CA ARG A 38 -17.68 14.54 -13.60
C ARG A 38 -18.54 14.19 -12.37
N GLY A 39 -17.96 13.60 -11.34
CA GLY A 39 -18.70 13.13 -10.17
C GLY A 39 -19.22 11.70 -10.29
N ASP A 40 -18.94 10.99 -11.39
CA ASP A 40 -19.39 9.61 -11.55
C ASP A 40 -18.47 8.64 -10.80
N GLY A 41 -19.06 7.67 -10.12
CA GLY A 41 -18.32 6.57 -9.50
C GLY A 41 -17.67 5.69 -10.56
N VAL A 42 -16.37 5.48 -10.45
CA VAL A 42 -15.59 4.58 -11.30
C VAL A 42 -14.93 3.50 -10.44
N LYS A 43 -14.85 2.29 -10.98
CA LYS A 43 -14.05 1.22 -10.37
C LYS A 43 -12.60 1.48 -10.72
N GLY A 44 -11.72 1.47 -9.74
CA GLY A 44 -10.30 1.32 -9.99
C GLY A 44 -9.61 0.59 -8.86
N LEU A 45 -8.32 0.36 -9.06
CA LEU A 45 -7.45 -0.31 -8.12
C LEU A 45 -6.56 0.74 -7.46
N CYS A 46 -6.43 0.65 -6.15
CA CYS A 46 -5.39 1.34 -5.40
C CYS A 46 -4.30 0.32 -5.11
N GLU A 47 -3.05 0.70 -5.36
CA GLU A 47 -1.88 -0.08 -4.97
C GLU A 47 -1.12 0.67 -3.88
N VAL A 48 -0.73 -0.05 -2.84
CA VAL A 48 0.09 0.46 -1.74
C VAL A 48 1.32 -0.41 -1.59
N ALA A 49 2.45 0.21 -1.26
CA ALA A 49 3.73 -0.48 -1.07
C ALA A 49 4.19 -0.35 0.38
N LEU A 50 4.69 -1.46 0.94
CA LEU A 50 5.28 -1.47 2.28
C LEU A 50 6.77 -1.12 2.17
N CYS A 51 7.17 0.01 2.74
CA CYS A 51 8.55 0.47 2.78
C CYS A 51 9.12 0.35 4.19
N ARG A 52 10.28 -0.30 4.33
CA ARG A 52 10.95 -0.45 5.64
C ARG A 52 11.29 0.89 6.29
N THR A 53 11.60 1.92 5.49
CA THR A 53 12.01 3.23 6.00
C THR A 53 10.82 4.15 6.23
N CYS A 54 9.93 4.31 5.24
CA CYS A 54 8.81 5.25 5.34
C CYS A 54 7.69 4.78 6.25
N ASP A 55 7.45 3.46 6.36
CA ASP A 55 6.44 2.92 7.27
C ASP A 55 7.01 2.58 8.66
N TYR A 56 8.26 2.96 8.95
CA TYR A 56 8.84 2.74 10.27
C TYR A 56 8.10 3.54 11.34
N GLY A 57 7.58 2.84 12.37
CA GLY A 57 6.81 3.45 13.45
C GLY A 57 5.32 3.56 13.15
N GLU A 58 4.87 3.24 11.93
CA GLU A 58 3.45 3.17 11.59
C GLU A 58 2.80 1.94 12.26
N PRO A 59 1.83 2.10 13.17
CA PRO A 59 1.28 0.98 13.94
C PRO A 59 0.74 -0.15 13.09
N ALA A 60 0.13 0.18 11.94
CA ALA A 60 -0.44 -0.79 11.01
C ALA A 60 0.61 -1.58 10.22
N ALA A 61 1.83 -1.05 10.08
CA ALA A 61 2.93 -1.68 9.35
C ALA A 61 3.88 -2.47 10.27
N ASN A 62 3.95 -2.11 11.55
CA ASN A 62 4.91 -2.68 12.51
C ASN A 62 4.93 -4.21 12.55
N GLY A 63 3.75 -4.85 12.49
CA GLY A 63 3.67 -6.32 12.49
C GLY A 63 4.31 -6.94 11.26
N LEU A 64 4.06 -6.38 10.07
CA LEU A 64 4.68 -6.84 8.83
C LEU A 64 6.19 -6.53 8.78
N LEU A 65 6.61 -5.36 9.26
CA LEU A 65 8.02 -4.99 9.33
C LEU A 65 8.81 -5.93 10.26
N ALA A 66 8.22 -6.28 11.42
CA ALA A 66 8.78 -7.26 12.34
C ALA A 66 8.83 -8.65 11.68
N PHE A 67 7.75 -9.07 11.00
CA PHE A 67 7.69 -10.31 10.26
C PHE A 67 8.84 -10.44 9.25
N PHE A 68 9.04 -9.45 8.38
CA PHE A 68 10.14 -9.44 7.40
C PHE A 68 11.54 -9.23 7.99
N THR A 69 11.64 -8.89 9.28
CA THR A 69 12.92 -8.83 9.99
C THR A 69 13.33 -10.20 10.51
N VAL A 70 12.34 -11.03 10.90
CA VAL A 70 12.56 -12.39 11.44
C VAL A 70 12.58 -13.43 10.32
N HIS A 71 11.71 -13.29 9.32
CA HIS A 71 11.52 -14.25 8.25
C HIS A 71 12.01 -13.64 6.92
N GLU A 72 13.16 -14.10 6.44
CA GLU A 72 13.69 -13.67 5.13
C GLU A 72 12.88 -14.26 3.96
N ARG A 73 12.11 -15.34 4.21
CA ARG A 73 11.25 -16.02 3.24
C ARG A 73 10.00 -16.53 3.94
N LEU A 74 8.86 -16.47 3.25
CA LEU A 74 7.61 -17.10 3.70
C LEU A 74 7.69 -18.61 3.52
N ASP A 75 7.53 -19.34 4.63
CA ASP A 75 7.24 -20.77 4.61
C ASP A 75 5.74 -21.04 4.83
N GLU A 76 5.29 -22.27 4.62
CA GLU A 76 3.86 -22.63 4.72
C GLU A 76 3.30 -22.47 6.14
N VAL A 77 4.15 -22.52 7.17
CA VAL A 77 3.73 -22.41 8.58
C VAL A 77 3.41 -20.97 8.94
N ASP A 78 4.13 -20.03 8.34
CA ASP A 78 4.00 -18.60 8.60
C ASP A 78 2.88 -17.91 7.79
N LEU A 79 2.26 -18.62 6.83
CA LEU A 79 1.25 -18.05 5.92
C LEU A 79 0.01 -17.48 6.64
N TRP A 80 -0.46 -18.14 7.71
CA TRP A 80 -1.64 -17.66 8.44
C TRP A 80 -1.37 -16.32 9.13
N THR A 81 -0.27 -16.25 9.88
CA THR A 81 0.16 -15.03 10.57
C THR A 81 0.45 -13.92 9.57
N PHE A 82 1.12 -14.23 8.46
CA PHE A 82 1.35 -13.26 7.39
C PHE A 82 0.03 -12.70 6.84
N ASN A 83 -0.95 -13.58 6.55
CA ASN A 83 -2.25 -13.16 6.03
C ASN A 83 -2.98 -12.21 7.00
N GLU A 84 -3.00 -12.53 8.30
CA GLU A 84 -3.63 -11.65 9.30
C GLU A 84 -2.97 -10.26 9.36
N LEU A 85 -1.63 -10.22 9.30
CA LEU A 85 -0.87 -8.98 9.30
C LEU A 85 -1.12 -8.14 8.03
N VAL A 86 -1.17 -8.79 6.86
CA VAL A 86 -1.47 -8.14 5.59
C VAL A 86 -2.88 -7.57 5.59
N VAL A 87 -3.88 -8.34 6.02
CA VAL A 87 -5.27 -7.88 6.13
C VAL A 87 -5.34 -6.62 6.98
N ALA A 88 -4.76 -6.65 8.19
CA ALA A 88 -4.80 -5.53 9.10
C ALA A 88 -4.15 -4.26 8.51
N TRP A 89 -3.01 -4.42 7.84
CA TRP A 89 -2.31 -3.33 7.18
C TRP A 89 -3.11 -2.74 6.01
N VAL A 90 -3.62 -3.59 5.10
CA VAL A 90 -4.44 -3.18 3.94
C VAL A 90 -5.71 -2.47 4.40
N ASP A 91 -6.33 -2.93 5.48
CA ASP A 91 -7.53 -2.32 6.04
C ASP A 91 -7.29 -0.87 6.48
N VAL A 92 -6.15 -0.61 7.11
CA VAL A 92 -5.76 0.75 7.49
C VAL A 92 -5.39 1.55 6.24
N ALA A 93 -4.65 0.98 5.31
CA ALA A 93 -4.26 1.64 4.06
C ALA A 93 -5.48 2.08 3.24
N ARG A 94 -6.52 1.24 3.15
CA ARG A 94 -7.81 1.56 2.51
C ARG A 94 -8.54 2.74 3.12
N ARG A 95 -8.36 2.96 4.42
CA ARG A 95 -8.99 4.06 5.16
C ARG A 95 -8.16 5.34 5.15
N ARG A 96 -6.87 5.27 4.76
CA ARG A 96 -6.04 6.47 4.60
C ARG A 96 -6.60 7.29 3.45
N GLN A 97 -6.94 8.54 3.74
CA GLN A 97 -7.32 9.49 2.72
C GLN A 97 -6.06 10.01 2.04
N VAL A 98 -6.14 10.24 0.73
CA VAL A 98 -5.08 10.94 0.00
C VAL A 98 -4.96 12.34 0.61
N ASP A 99 -3.75 12.72 1.00
CA ASP A 99 -3.46 14.09 1.42
C ASP A 99 -3.58 14.99 0.18
N GLN A 100 -4.71 15.67 0.06
CA GLN A 100 -5.01 16.51 -1.09
C GLN A 100 -4.05 17.70 -1.18
N VAL A 101 -3.56 18.21 -0.05
CA VAL A 101 -2.63 19.34 -0.04
C VAL A 101 -1.29 18.92 -0.62
N GLN A 102 -0.79 17.75 -0.22
CA GLN A 102 0.43 17.19 -0.78
C GLN A 102 0.26 16.87 -2.28
N LEU A 103 -0.87 16.26 -2.66
CA LEU A 103 -1.14 15.91 -4.06
C LEU A 103 -1.19 17.16 -4.95
N ASP A 104 -1.87 18.23 -4.52
CA ASP A 104 -1.94 19.48 -5.26
C ASP A 104 -0.54 20.11 -5.42
N ALA A 105 0.30 20.06 -4.38
CA ALA A 105 1.67 20.56 -4.44
C ALA A 105 2.56 19.73 -5.37
N GLU A 106 2.39 18.40 -5.43
CA GLU A 106 3.04 17.53 -6.42
C GLU A 106 2.56 17.81 -7.85
N TYR A 107 1.26 18.01 -8.03
CA TYR A 107 0.67 18.33 -9.33
C TYR A 107 1.22 19.64 -9.92
N GLU A 108 1.33 20.70 -9.11
CA GLU A 108 1.91 21.97 -9.60
C GLU A 108 3.39 21.82 -9.97
N ARG A 109 4.18 21.08 -9.18
CA ARG A 109 5.59 20.78 -9.53
C ARG A 109 5.70 20.00 -10.84
N TRP A 110 4.83 19.03 -11.05
CA TRP A 110 4.75 18.30 -12.31
C TRP A 110 4.38 19.22 -13.49
N ARG A 111 3.38 20.09 -13.30
CA ARG A 111 2.93 21.05 -14.30
C ARG A 111 4.02 22.06 -14.68
N GLU A 112 4.87 22.43 -13.74
CA GLU A 112 6.04 23.29 -13.95
C GLU A 112 7.25 22.55 -14.53
N GLY A 113 7.21 21.22 -14.61
CA GLY A 113 8.27 20.37 -15.15
C GLY A 113 9.46 20.16 -14.21
N VAL A 114 9.24 20.28 -12.89
CA VAL A 114 10.29 20.23 -11.86
C VAL A 114 10.14 19.02 -10.91
N LEU A 115 9.39 18.00 -11.36
CA LEU A 115 9.23 16.74 -10.63
C LEU A 115 10.54 15.93 -10.63
#